data_AF-A0A6L6JJ76-F1
#
_entry.id   AF-A0A6L6JJ76-F1
#
_cell.length_a   1.000
_cell.length_b   1.000
_cell.length_c   1.000
_cell.angle_alpha   90.00
_cell.angle_beta   90.00
_cell.angle_gamma   90.00
#
_symmetry.space_group_name_H-M   'P 1'
#
loop_
_entity.id
_entity.type
_entity.pdbx_description
1 polymer ?
#
loop_
_entity_poly.entity_id
_entity_poly.type
_entity_poly.pdbx_seq_one_letter_code
_entity_poly.pdbx_strand_id
1 'polypeptide(L)'
;MLFIIFTAEGLTQAQEQVLNNKAELWLNPSLKKQSDLSVFEQLGITLHTLPEEIDASNEKAVMTALSHVEAQSHDKDILVEYL
;
A
#
# COMPACT_ATOMS: atom_id res chain seq x y z
N MET A 1 6.90 -4.99 -8.42
CA MET A 1 5.66 -4.20 -8.35
C MET A 1 5.29 -3.98 -6.91
N LEU A 2 4.91 -2.76 -6.56
CA LEU A 2 4.39 -2.43 -5.23
C LEU A 2 3.08 -1.64 -5.36
N PHE A 3 2.22 -1.76 -4.35
CA PHE A 3 0.98 -1.02 -4.21
C PHE A 3 1.02 -0.18 -2.95
N ILE A 4 0.59 1.08 -3.05
CA ILE A 4 0.40 1.96 -1.91
C ILE A 4 -1.10 2.16 -1.71
N ILE A 5 -1.60 1.77 -0.54
CA ILE A 5 -3.02 1.74 -0.24
C ILE A 5 -3.31 2.61 0.99
N PHE A 6 -4.16 3.60 0.79
CA PHE A 6 -4.53 4.57 1.83
C PHE A 6 -5.90 4.26 2.47
N THR A 7 -6.76 3.50 1.80
CA THR A 7 -8.14 3.23 2.24
C THR A 7 -8.47 1.73 2.21
N ALA A 8 -9.48 1.33 2.99
CA ALA A 8 -9.94 -0.06 3.02
C ALA A 8 -10.60 -0.50 1.69
N GLU A 9 -11.25 0.43 1.01
CA GLU A 9 -11.82 0.21 -0.33
C GLU A 9 -10.71 -0.06 -1.36
N GLY A 10 -9.64 0.76 -1.35
CA GLY A 10 -8.47 0.53 -2.20
C GLY A 10 -7.79 -0.81 -1.92
N LEU A 11 -7.71 -1.23 -0.64
CA LEU A 11 -7.16 -2.54 -0.28
C LEU A 11 -7.98 -3.68 -0.91
N THR A 12 -9.29 -3.57 -0.87
CA THR A 12 -10.21 -4.58 -1.41
C THR A 12 -10.09 -4.68 -2.93
N GLN A 13 -9.95 -3.55 -3.63
CA GLN A 13 -9.80 -3.51 -5.08
C GLN A 13 -8.44 -4.02 -5.54
N ALA A 14 -7.37 -3.62 -4.85
CA ALA A 14 -6.02 -4.04 -5.17
C ALA A 14 -5.73 -5.51 -4.78
N GLN A 15 -6.53 -6.11 -3.89
CA GLN A 15 -6.28 -7.45 -3.34
C GLN A 15 -6.00 -8.49 -4.42
N GLU A 16 -6.85 -8.61 -5.44
CA GLU A 16 -6.65 -9.62 -6.49
C GLU A 16 -5.34 -9.39 -7.26
N GLN A 17 -5.04 -8.14 -7.62
CA GLN A 17 -3.81 -7.82 -8.35
C GLN A 17 -2.56 -8.05 -7.53
N VAL A 18 -2.59 -7.65 -6.25
CA VAL A 18 -1.50 -7.85 -5.29
C VAL A 18 -1.20 -9.33 -5.12
N LEU A 19 -2.24 -10.16 -4.95
CA LEU A 19 -2.11 -11.60 -4.80
C LEU A 19 -1.55 -12.26 -6.07
N ASN A 20 -2.09 -11.91 -7.24
CA ASN A 20 -1.66 -12.47 -8.53
C ASN A 20 -0.20 -12.14 -8.87
N ASN A 21 0.25 -10.93 -8.53
CA ASN A 21 1.61 -10.46 -8.83
C ASN A 21 2.59 -10.67 -7.66
N LYS A 22 2.13 -11.18 -6.52
CA LYS A 22 2.88 -11.20 -5.24
C LYS A 22 3.52 -9.84 -4.95
N ALA A 23 2.77 -8.78 -5.20
CA ALA A 23 3.27 -7.42 -5.11
C ALA A 23 3.45 -7.00 -3.65
N GLU A 24 4.45 -6.17 -3.38
CA GLU A 24 4.66 -5.58 -2.06
C GLU A 24 3.56 -4.56 -1.75
N LEU A 25 3.15 -4.47 -0.49
CA LEU A 25 2.10 -3.56 -0.04
C LEU A 25 2.63 -2.53 0.95
N TRP A 26 2.27 -1.28 0.73
CA TRP A 26 2.46 -0.18 1.67
C TRP A 26 1.10 0.35 2.09
N LEU A 27 0.82 0.32 3.39
CA LEU A 27 -0.51 0.59 3.92
C LEU A 27 -0.50 1.75 4.90
N ASN A 28 -1.60 2.50 4.94
CA ASN A 28 -1.86 3.41 6.06
C ASN A 28 -1.88 2.64 7.40
N PRO A 29 -1.37 3.24 8.50
CA PRO A 29 -1.36 2.61 9.82
C PRO A 29 -2.74 2.17 10.32
N SER A 30 -3.80 2.93 10.00
CA SER A 30 -5.19 2.61 10.33
C SER A 30 -5.62 1.26 9.75
N LEU A 31 -5.22 0.94 8.51
CA LEU A 31 -5.64 -0.27 7.79
C LEU A 31 -5.13 -1.54 8.45
N LYS A 32 -3.94 -1.50 9.07
CA LYS A 32 -3.41 -2.65 9.83
C LYS A 32 -4.31 -3.07 10.99
N LYS A 33 -5.10 -2.14 11.54
CA LYS A 33 -6.04 -2.41 12.63
C LYS A 33 -7.45 -2.74 12.14
N GLN A 34 -7.81 -2.23 10.97
CA GLN A 34 -9.18 -2.28 10.44
C GLN A 34 -9.39 -3.39 9.42
N SER A 35 -8.33 -3.91 8.83
CA SER A 35 -8.37 -4.89 7.75
C SER A 35 -7.69 -6.20 8.15
N ASP A 36 -8.21 -7.31 7.64
CA ASP A 36 -7.56 -8.61 7.77
C ASP A 36 -6.45 -8.74 6.71
N LEU A 37 -5.20 -8.69 7.16
CA LEU A 37 -4.02 -8.80 6.30
C LEU A 37 -3.44 -10.22 6.26
N SER A 38 -4.06 -11.18 6.96
CA SER A 38 -3.52 -12.53 7.15
C SER A 38 -3.30 -13.26 5.82
N VAL A 39 -4.17 -13.02 4.83
CA VAL A 39 -4.06 -13.64 3.50
C VAL A 39 -2.77 -13.23 2.79
N PHE A 40 -2.33 -11.98 2.94
CA PHE A 40 -1.10 -11.48 2.33
C PHE A 40 0.12 -12.05 3.04
N GLU A 41 0.12 -12.06 4.38
CA GLU A 41 1.21 -12.62 5.18
C GLU A 41 1.40 -14.13 4.93
N GLN A 42 0.31 -14.89 4.85
CA GLN A 42 0.34 -16.33 4.57
C GLN A 42 0.94 -16.67 3.20
N LEU A 43 0.78 -15.78 2.23
CA LEU A 43 1.33 -15.94 0.89
C LEU A 43 2.75 -15.37 0.75
N GLY A 44 3.34 -14.90 1.86
CA GLY A 44 4.68 -14.36 1.91
C GLY A 44 4.81 -12.98 1.26
N ILE A 45 3.71 -12.25 1.12
CA ILE A 45 3.71 -10.89 0.60
C ILE A 45 4.29 -9.95 1.65
N THR A 46 5.22 -9.10 1.23
CA THR A 46 5.85 -8.11 2.10
C THR A 46 4.86 -6.97 2.37
N LEU A 47 4.56 -6.75 3.65
CA LEU A 47 3.69 -5.68 4.13
C LEU A 47 4.53 -4.62 4.85
N HIS A 48 4.41 -3.38 4.39
CA HIS A 48 4.96 -2.19 5.01
C HIS A 48 3.84 -1.28 5.49
N THR A 49 4.15 -0.52 6.54
CA THR A 49 3.25 0.50 7.06
C THR A 49 3.88 1.86 6.81
N LEU A 50 3.10 2.80 6.29
CA LEU A 50 3.52 4.18 6.12
C LEU A 50 3.86 4.82 7.47
N PRO A 51 4.80 5.78 7.51
CA PRO A 51 5.22 6.42 8.75
C PRO A 51 4.13 7.29 9.40
N GLU A 52 3.17 7.76 8.61
CA GLU A 52 2.05 8.59 9.04
C GLU A 52 0.76 8.20 8.32
N GLU A 53 -0.37 8.64 8.86
CA GLU A 53 -1.69 8.43 8.25
C GLU A 53 -1.89 9.44 7.11
N ILE A 54 -2.09 8.93 5.89
CA ILE A 54 -2.23 9.75 4.70
C ILE A 54 -3.70 9.86 4.30
N ASP A 55 -4.20 11.08 4.23
CA ASP A 55 -5.49 11.36 3.59
C ASP A 55 -5.31 11.30 2.06
N ALA A 56 -5.95 10.31 1.43
CA ALA A 56 -5.91 10.12 -0.02
C ALA A 56 -6.47 11.32 -0.82
N SER A 57 -7.32 12.14 -0.18
CA SER A 57 -7.86 13.38 -0.77
C SER A 57 -6.85 14.52 -0.78
N ASN A 58 -5.76 14.39 0.00
CA ASN A 58 -4.70 15.37 0.08
C ASN A 58 -3.55 14.97 -0.84
N GLU A 59 -3.59 15.47 -2.09
CA GLU A 59 -2.59 15.17 -3.12
C GLU A 59 -1.15 15.38 -2.64
N LYS A 60 -0.89 16.42 -1.83
CA LYS A 60 0.44 16.70 -1.28
C LYS A 60 0.89 15.62 -0.30
N ALA A 61 -0.01 15.14 0.54
CA ALA A 61 0.28 14.05 1.48
C ALA A 61 0.59 12.76 0.72
N VAL A 62 -0.20 12.46 -0.33
CA VAL A 62 0.05 11.29 -1.17
C VAL A 62 1.39 11.38 -1.91
N MET A 63 1.74 12.53 -2.49
CA MET A 63 3.06 12.73 -3.12
C MET A 63 4.21 12.52 -2.12
N THR A 64 4.04 12.97 -0.88
CA THR A 64 5.06 12.78 0.17
C THR A 64 5.22 11.31 0.53
N ALA A 65 4.10 10.59 0.65
CA ALA A 65 4.09 9.15 0.89
C ALA A 65 4.75 8.38 -0.25
N LEU A 66 4.46 8.77 -1.50
CA LEU A 66 5.10 8.20 -2.69
C LEU A 66 6.60 8.36 -2.63
N SER A 67 7.10 9.60 -2.51
CA SER A 67 8.53 9.88 -2.42
C SER A 67 9.22 9.09 -1.31
N HIS A 68 8.55 8.89 -0.18
CA HIS A 68 9.06 8.07 0.91
C HIS A 68 9.20 6.60 0.50
N VAL A 69 8.19 6.04 -0.15
CA VAL A 69 8.21 4.64 -0.62
C VAL A 69 9.22 4.44 -1.74
N GLU A 70 9.36 5.38 -2.69
CA GLU A 70 10.38 5.28 -3.76
C GLU A 70 11.79 5.31 -3.18
N ALA A 71 12.04 6.15 -2.17
CA ALA A 71 13.35 6.21 -1.51
C ALA A 71 13.73 4.90 -0.82
N GLN A 72 12.75 4.12 -0.35
CA GLN A 72 12.97 2.81 0.28
C GLN A 72 12.97 1.66 -0.73
N SER A 73 12.33 1.84 -1.88
CA SER A 73 12.18 0.83 -2.91
C SER A 73 13.25 1.04 -3.98
N HIS A 74 14.48 0.58 -3.72
CA HIS A 74 15.49 0.51 -4.77
C HIS A 74 14.99 -0.44 -5.88
N ASP A 75 14.77 0.10 -7.09
CA ASP A 75 14.51 -0.65 -8.33
C ASP A 75 13.15 -1.39 -8.41
N LYS A 76 12.04 -0.76 -7.98
CA LYS A 76 10.68 -1.35 -8.12
C LYS A 76 9.69 -0.39 -8.79
N ASP A 77 8.90 -0.91 -9.74
CA ASP A 77 7.74 -0.21 -10.31
C ASP A 77 6.66 0.05 -9.24
N ILE A 78 6.23 1.31 -9.16
CA ILE A 78 5.26 1.81 -8.18
C ILE A 78 3.91 2.09 -8.86
N LEU A 79 2.85 1.44 -8.38
CA LEU A 79 1.47 1.71 -8.82
C LEU A 79 0.70 2.42 -7.70
N VAL A 80 -0.02 3.49 -8.06
CA VAL A 80 -0.80 4.31 -7.13
C VAL A 80 -2.26 4.33 -7.59
N GLU A 81 -3.18 3.89 -6.75
CA GLU A 81 -4.62 3.96 -7.03
C GLU A 81 -5.28 5.01 -6.11
N TYR A 82 -5.94 5.99 -6.73
CA TYR A 82 -6.76 7.02 -6.07
C TYR A 82 -8.23 6.73 -6.36
N LEU A 83 -9.06 6.63 -5.32
CA LEU A 83 -10.51 6.78 -5.40
C LEU A 83 -10.96 7.87 -4.43
#